data_AF-A0A382AVY6-F1
#
_entry.id   AF-A0A382AVY6-F1
#
_cell.length_a   1.000
_cell.length_b   1.000
_cell.length_c   1.000
_cell.angle_alpha   90.00
_cell.angle_beta   90.00
_cell.angle_gamma   90.00
#
_symmetry.space_group_name_H-M   'P 1'
#
loop_
_entity.id
_entity.type
_entity.pdbx_description
1 polymer ?
#
loop_
_entity_poly.entity_id
_entity_poly.type
_entity_poly.pdbx_seq_one_letter_code
_entity_poly.pdbx_strand_id
1 'polypeptide(L)' 'MMVYIDGQFLAKSDAKISVFDHGLLYGDGVFEGIRSYNGRVFKLDEHLKRLYESAKA' A
#
# COMPACT_ATOMS: atom_id res chain seq x y z
N MET A 1 9.12 3.64 -11.90
CA MET A 1 8.45 3.23 -10.65
C MET A 1 7.28 2.34 -11.03
N MET A 2 7.18 1.16 -10.44
CA MET A 2 6.05 0.26 -10.63
C MET A 2 5.04 0.48 -9.50
N VAL A 3 3.75 0.40 -9.83
CA VAL A 3 2.65 0.48 -8.87
C VAL A 3 1.88 -0.83 -8.97
N TYR A 4 1.55 -1.43 -7.83
CA TYR A 4 0.76 -2.66 -7.78
C TYR A 4 -0.67 -2.33 -7.37
N ILE A 5 -1.64 -2.64 -8.23
CA ILE A 5 -3.08 -2.42 -8.01
C ILE A 5 -3.82 -3.66 -8.51
N ASP A 6 -4.69 -4.24 -7.69
CA ASP A 6 -5.59 -5.35 -8.04
C ASP A 6 -4.94 -6.53 -8.79
N GLY A 7 -3.77 -6.97 -8.33
CA GLY A 7 -3.07 -8.12 -8.94
C GLY A 7 -2.11 -7.76 -10.07
N GLN A 8 -2.03 -6.49 -10.47
CA GLN A 8 -1.28 -6.06 -11.64
C GLN A 8 -0.18 -5.07 -11.29
N PHE A 9 0.99 -5.24 -11.91
CA PHE A 9 2.07 -4.26 -11.90
C PHE A 9 1.90 -3.30 -13.08
N LEU A 10 1.68 -2.03 -12.77
CA LEU A 10 1.47 -0.95 -13.74
C LEU A 10 2.64 0.03 -13.72
N ALA A 11 2.91 0.67 -14.86
CA ALA A 11 3.74 1.86 -14.87
C ALA A 11 3.01 2.99 -14.13
N LYS A 12 3.76 3.88 -13.48
CA LYS A 12 3.18 5.01 -12.72
C LYS A 12 2.18 5.85 -13.54
N SER A 13 2.42 6.03 -14.84
CA SER A 13 1.54 6.80 -15.73
C SER A 13 0.17 6.16 -15.94
N ASP A 14 0.08 4.84 -15.79
CA ASP A 14 -1.13 4.06 -16.09
C ASP A 14 -1.90 3.69 -14.81
N ALA A 15 -1.26 3.84 -13.65
CA ALA A 15 -1.85 3.59 -12.34
C ALA A 15 -2.95 4.62 -12.03
N LYS A 16 -4.18 4.14 -11.85
CA LYS A 16 -5.37 4.95 -11.59
C LYS A 16 -6.26 4.29 -10.55
N ILE A 17 -6.95 5.11 -9.77
CA ILE A 17 -8.04 4.72 -8.87
C ILE A 17 -9.33 5.42 -9.29
N SER A 18 -10.48 4.95 -8.80
CA SER A 18 -11.75 5.63 -9.02
C SER A 18 -11.79 6.97 -8.32
N VAL A 19 -12.44 7.97 -8.91
CA VAL A 19 -12.76 9.23 -8.23
C VAL A 19 -13.77 9.06 -7.09
N PHE A 20 -14.46 7.92 -7.06
CA PHE A 20 -15.40 7.53 -6.00
C PHE A 20 -14.78 6.60 -4.96
N ASP A 21 -13.46 6.41 -4.99
CA ASP A 21 -12.76 5.59 -3.99
C ASP A 21 -12.93 6.19 -2.59
N HIS A 22 -13.29 5.36 -1.61
CA HIS A 22 -13.58 5.81 -0.25
C HIS A 22 -12.30 6.30 0.48
N GLY A 23 -11.15 5.72 0.14
CA GLY A 23 -9.84 6.18 0.60
C GLY A 23 -9.50 7.57 0.04
N LEU A 24 -9.90 7.87 -1.21
CA LEU A 24 -9.75 9.22 -1.77
C LEU A 24 -10.73 10.22 -1.17
N LEU A 25 -12.01 9.85 -1.05
CA LEU A 25 -13.08 10.77 -0.65
C LEU A 25 -13.11 11.04 0.85
N TYR A 26 -12.80 10.05 1.68
CA TYR A 26 -12.98 10.10 3.14
C TYR A 26 -11.70 9.76 3.92
N GLY A 27 -10.61 9.40 3.24
CA GLY A 27 -9.39 8.94 3.90
C GLY A 27 -9.57 7.58 4.57
N ASP A 28 -10.56 6.79 4.16
CA ASP A 28 -10.84 5.48 4.73
C ASP A 28 -9.87 4.43 4.19
N GLY A 29 -8.76 4.29 4.88
CA GLY A 29 -7.73 3.32 4.58
C GLY A 29 -6.57 3.44 5.56
N VAL A 30 -5.76 2.40 5.60
CA VAL A 30 -4.53 2.36 6.40
C VAL A 30 -3.33 2.16 5.48
N PHE A 31 -2.15 2.61 5.91
CA PHE A 31 -0.95 2.53 5.08
C PHE A 31 0.27 2.14 5.89
N GLU A 32 1.31 1.67 5.19
CA GLU A 32 2.62 1.39 5.76
C GLU A 32 3.74 1.98 4.89
N GLY A 33 4.81 2.43 5.56
CA GLY A 33 6.04 2.87 4.92
C GLY A 33 7.15 1.86 5.21
N ILE A 34 7.59 1.13 4.21
CA ILE A 34 8.55 0.04 4.35
C ILE A 34 9.83 0.35 3.56
N ARG A 35 11.01 0.02 4.12
CA ARG A 35 12.30 0.15 3.43
C ARG A 35 12.86 -1.22 3.06
N SER A 36 13.47 -1.29 1.88
CA SER A 36 14.22 -2.45 1.41
C SER A 36 15.68 -2.09 1.18
N TYR A 37 16.58 -2.97 1.60
CA TYR A 37 18.02 -2.85 1.42
C TYR A 37 18.51 -4.14 0.76
N ASN A 38 19.13 -4.03 -0.42
CA ASN A 38 19.67 -5.17 -1.16
C ASN A 38 18.66 -6.33 -1.33
N GLY A 39 17.41 -6.00 -1.64
CA GLY A 39 16.33 -6.98 -1.83
C GLY A 39 15.75 -7.56 -0.54
N ARG A 40 16.19 -7.10 0.64
CA ARG A 40 15.64 -7.50 1.93
C ARG A 40 14.84 -6.38 2.56
N VAL A 41 13.60 -6.69 2.92
CA VAL A 41 12.73 -5.76 3.63
C VAL A 41 13.15 -5.69 5.09
N PHE A 42 13.34 -4.47 5.61
CA PHE A 42 13.63 -4.26 7.02
C PHE A 42 12.37 -4.44 7.86
N LYS A 43 12.39 -5.36 8.84
CA LYS A 43 11.29 -5.61 9.80
C LYS A 43 9.93 -5.87 9.15
N LEU A 44 9.91 -6.73 8.12
CA LEU A 44 8.70 -7.03 7.36
C LEU A 44 7.54 -7.47 8.25
N ASP A 45 7.78 -8.41 9.16
CA ASP A 45 6.74 -9.00 10.00
C ASP A 45 6.11 -7.96 10.95
N GLU A 46 6.92 -7.05 11.52
CA GLU A 46 6.40 -5.99 12.38
C GLU A 46 5.57 -4.96 11.60
N HIS A 47 5.98 -4.61 10.37
CA HIS A 47 5.20 -3.73 9.50
C HIS A 47 3.87 -4.36 9.11
N LEU A 48 3.87 -5.64 8.70
CA LEU A 48 2.64 -6.35 8.35
C LEU A 48 1.70 -6.48 9.55
N LYS A 49 2.23 -6.83 10.73
CA LYS A 49 1.44 -6.89 11.96
C LYS A 49 0.76 -5.55 12.22
N ARG A 50 1.51 -4.44 12.16
CA ARG A 50 0.94 -3.11 12.40
C ARG A 50 -0.13 -2.75 11.35
N LEU A 51 0.09 -3.05 10.08
CA LEU A 51 -0.91 -2.83 9.02
C LEU A 51 -2.22 -3.55 9.31
N TYR A 52 -2.15 -4.84 9.66
CA TYR A 52 -3.35 -5.63 9.99
C TYR A 52 -4.04 -5.16 11.26
N GLU A 53 -3.30 -4.74 12.29
CA GLU A 53 -3.90 -4.18 13.50
C GLU A 53 -4.53 -2.81 13.23
N SER A 54 -3.92 -1.96 12.39
CA SER A 54 -4.52 -0.68 11.97
C SER A 54 -5.83 -0.89 11.21
N ALA A 55 -5.93 -1.92 10.37
CA ALA A 55 -7.14 -2.24 9.61
C ALA A 55 -8.29 -2.81 10.46
N LYS A 56 -8.04 -3.17 11.73
CA LYS A 56 -9.07 -3.69 12.66
C LYS A 56 -9.68 -2.60 13.54
N ALA A 57 -9.04 -1.43 13.64
CA ALA A 57 -9.43 -0.33 14.51
C ALA A 57 -10.59 0.47 13.91
#